data_AF-A0AAW9B9D3-F1
#
_entry.id   AF-A0AAW9B9D3-F1
#
_cell.length_a   1.000
_cell.length_b   1.000
_cell.length_c   1.000
_cell.angle_alpha   90.00
_cell.angle_beta   90.00
_cell.angle_gamma   90.00
#
_symmetry.space_group_name_H-M   'P 1'
#
loop_
_entity.id
_entity.type
_entity.pdbx_description
1 polymer ?
#
loop_
_entity_poly.entity_id
_entity_poly.type
_entity_poly.pdbx_seq_one_letter_code
_entity_poly.pdbx_strand_id
1 'polypeptide(L)'
;SVKDYFSKNSYGRYIVEPAKETEGTANDGVIDLTLDIAHPNCHSKNDATCDSKLNEAFKAAYDKLDRYVDLSTYDLNNDDKITPDELSVMFVFAGYDKSAGSVNTPYIWPHRYSHNAIEIDGKTIRDYCLFADFQGDHQSTMGVIAHELGHLMLGLPDLYSYKHSGSVGQWGLMGGGSWASKQGDTYAGETPVNMLAWSKEAAGFIKPKVIEASGSSTIETRQGEGVVYLDPYLKQQGPRAYFENRRKTEYDRALSGEGLLIT
;
A
#
# COMPACT_ATOMS: atom_id res chain seq x y z
N SER A 1 -10.90 7.22 2.42
CA SER A 1 -9.54 7.76 2.21
C SER A 1 -8.53 6.73 2.68
N VAL A 2 -7.26 6.86 2.27
CA VAL A 2 -6.17 5.98 2.69
C VAL A 2 -5.98 5.99 4.22
N LYS A 3 -6.07 7.18 4.84
CA LYS A 3 -6.03 7.33 6.31
C LYS A 3 -7.11 6.50 7.03
N ASP A 4 -8.35 6.56 6.55
CA ASP A 4 -9.45 5.77 7.11
C ASP A 4 -9.21 4.26 6.94
N TYR A 5 -8.70 3.85 5.78
CA TYR A 5 -8.39 2.45 5.48
C TYR A 5 -7.39 1.84 6.47
N PHE A 6 -6.21 2.47 6.62
CA PHE A 6 -5.18 1.96 7.53
C PHE A 6 -5.57 2.11 9.01
N SER A 7 -6.28 3.17 9.37
CA SER A 7 -6.83 3.32 10.73
C SER A 7 -7.81 2.20 11.07
N LYS A 8 -8.74 1.86 10.19
CA LYS A 8 -9.69 0.76 10.43
C LYS A 8 -9.02 -0.60 10.47
N ASN A 9 -8.06 -0.85 9.58
CA ASN A 9 -7.32 -2.13 9.56
C ASN A 9 -6.38 -2.30 10.76
N SER A 10 -5.92 -1.21 11.36
CA SER A 10 -5.11 -1.22 12.58
C SER A 10 -5.92 -1.07 13.88
N TYR A 11 -7.25 -0.99 13.77
CA TYR A 11 -8.13 -0.66 14.90
C TYR A 11 -7.78 0.65 15.62
N GLY A 12 -7.32 1.65 14.87
CA GLY A 12 -6.94 2.97 15.36
C GLY A 12 -5.53 3.05 15.95
N ARG A 13 -4.72 1.99 15.82
CA ARG A 13 -3.33 1.97 16.33
C ARG A 13 -2.32 2.59 15.36
N TYR A 14 -2.68 2.66 14.09
CA TYR A 14 -1.84 3.20 13.04
C TYR A 14 -2.60 4.28 12.27
N ILE A 15 -2.09 5.51 12.30
CA ILE A 15 -2.71 6.67 11.69
C ILE A 15 -1.73 7.25 10.68
N VAL A 16 -2.19 7.34 9.42
CA VAL A 16 -1.45 8.06 8.38
C VAL A 16 -1.69 9.55 8.55
N GLU A 17 -0.61 10.31 8.68
CA GLU A 17 -0.64 11.76 8.80
C GLU A 17 -0.01 12.39 7.56
N PRO A 18 -0.57 13.51 7.06
CA PRO A 18 0.06 14.21 5.96
C PRO A 18 1.43 14.77 6.34
N ALA A 19 2.33 14.85 5.37
CA ALA A 19 3.59 15.55 5.53
C ALA A 19 3.33 17.05 5.78
N LYS A 20 4.10 17.63 6.70
CA LYS A 20 4.25 19.08 6.84
C LYS A 20 4.95 19.63 5.62
N GLU A 21 4.30 20.59 4.99
CA GLU A 21 4.72 21.23 3.75
C GLU A 21 4.06 22.63 3.64
N THR A 22 4.42 23.43 2.64
CA THR A 22 3.93 24.82 2.49
C THR A 22 3.40 25.19 1.09
N GLU A 23 3.37 24.25 0.15
CA GLU A 23 2.73 24.39 -1.16
C GLU A 23 1.19 24.38 -1.00
N GLY A 24 0.47 25.07 -1.89
CA GLY A 24 -1.01 25.07 -1.88
C GLY A 24 -1.65 25.25 -0.50
N THR A 25 -2.23 24.17 0.03
CA THR A 25 -2.85 24.12 1.36
C THR A 25 -1.87 23.52 2.37
N ALA A 26 -1.17 24.39 3.10
CA ALA A 26 -0.12 23.99 4.03
C ALA A 26 -0.49 22.81 4.96
N ASN A 27 0.38 21.80 4.96
CA ASN A 27 0.32 20.57 5.76
C ASN A 27 -0.84 19.64 5.40
N ASP A 28 -1.31 19.66 4.15
CA ASP A 28 -2.23 18.65 3.64
C ASP A 28 -1.52 17.45 2.99
N GLY A 29 -0.18 17.51 2.89
CA GLY A 29 0.70 16.46 2.39
C GLY A 29 0.66 16.29 0.87
N VAL A 30 0.12 17.27 0.15
CA VAL A 30 0.06 17.28 -1.32
C VAL A 30 0.89 18.44 -1.84
N ILE A 31 1.74 18.17 -2.82
CA ILE A 31 2.58 19.18 -3.47
C ILE A 31 2.43 19.02 -4.97
N ASP A 32 1.86 20.03 -5.62
CA ASP A 32 1.67 20.03 -7.07
C ASP A 32 2.92 20.58 -7.78
N LEU A 33 3.52 19.76 -8.65
CA LEU A 33 4.74 20.10 -9.37
C LEU A 33 4.56 19.97 -10.89
N THR A 34 4.95 21.01 -11.62
CA THR A 34 5.15 20.93 -13.07
C THR A 34 6.63 20.77 -13.37
N LEU A 35 7.03 19.72 -14.09
CA LEU A 35 8.42 19.48 -14.49
C LEU A 35 8.58 19.77 -15.98
N ASP A 36 9.67 20.44 -16.37
CA ASP A 36 10.00 20.72 -17.78
C ASP A 36 10.80 19.57 -18.39
N ILE A 37 10.23 18.37 -18.32
CA ILE A 37 10.78 17.13 -18.88
C ILE A 37 9.70 16.32 -19.57
N ALA A 38 10.09 15.46 -20.50
CA ALA A 38 9.16 14.55 -21.14
C ALA A 38 8.61 13.54 -20.12
N HIS A 39 7.31 13.22 -20.22
CA HIS A 39 6.70 12.22 -19.36
C HIS A 39 7.40 10.86 -19.53
N PRO A 40 7.80 10.16 -18.44
CA PRO A 40 8.58 8.91 -18.51
C PRO A 40 7.92 7.79 -19.33
N ASN A 41 6.58 7.74 -19.29
CA ASN A 41 5.72 6.82 -20.06
C ASN A 41 6.10 5.35 -19.83
N CYS A 42 6.11 4.92 -18.56
CA CYS A 42 6.65 3.64 -18.13
C CYS A 42 5.59 2.58 -17.91
N HIS A 43 5.56 1.56 -18.80
CA HIS A 43 4.49 0.55 -18.88
C HIS A 43 4.91 -0.91 -18.84
N SER A 44 6.21 -1.19 -18.81
CA SER A 44 6.68 -2.55 -19.03
C SER A 44 7.98 -2.80 -18.32
N LYS A 45 8.07 -3.97 -17.70
CA LYS A 45 9.31 -4.53 -17.15
C LYS A 45 10.38 -4.77 -18.23
N ASN A 46 10.00 -4.74 -19.51
CA ASN A 46 10.91 -4.91 -20.64
C ASN A 46 11.40 -3.57 -21.24
N ASP A 47 10.88 -2.42 -20.78
CA ASP A 47 11.44 -1.12 -21.18
C ASP A 47 12.66 -0.83 -20.31
N ALA A 48 13.86 -1.13 -20.84
CA ALA A 48 15.12 -0.91 -20.15
C ALA A 48 15.46 0.58 -19.91
N THR A 49 14.70 1.52 -20.48
CA THR A 49 14.93 2.96 -20.31
C THR A 49 14.12 3.57 -19.17
N CYS A 50 13.16 2.83 -18.61
CA CYS A 50 12.23 3.36 -17.63
C CYS A 50 12.89 3.83 -16.34
N ASP A 51 13.84 3.05 -15.83
CA ASP A 51 14.58 3.44 -14.63
C ASP A 51 15.28 4.78 -14.84
N SER A 52 15.95 4.98 -15.98
CA SER A 52 16.64 6.23 -16.29
C SER A 52 15.68 7.42 -16.32
N LYS A 53 14.56 7.30 -17.04
CA LYS A 53 13.57 8.38 -17.18
C LYS A 53 12.88 8.71 -15.86
N LEU A 54 12.56 7.70 -15.06
CA LEU A 54 11.97 7.89 -13.73
C LEU A 54 12.97 8.53 -12.78
N ASN A 55 14.24 8.12 -12.77
CA ASN A 55 15.27 8.76 -11.96
C ASN A 55 15.46 10.25 -12.31
N GLU A 56 15.42 10.61 -13.61
CA GLU A 56 15.43 12.00 -14.05
C GLU A 56 14.22 12.77 -13.50
N ALA A 57 13.03 12.18 -13.60
CA ALA A 57 11.80 12.79 -13.09
C ALA A 57 11.81 12.96 -11.56
N PHE A 58 12.25 11.95 -10.81
CA PHE A 58 12.36 12.05 -9.36
C PHE A 58 13.35 13.12 -8.96
N LYS A 59 14.55 13.15 -9.56
CA LYS A 59 15.52 14.21 -9.29
C LYS A 59 14.94 15.60 -9.53
N ALA A 60 14.31 15.82 -10.68
CA ALA A 60 13.68 17.09 -10.98
C ALA A 60 12.52 17.45 -10.03
N ALA A 61 11.76 16.45 -9.56
CA ALA A 61 10.69 16.65 -8.58
C ALA A 61 11.25 17.06 -7.22
N TYR A 62 12.21 16.30 -6.70
CA TYR A 62 12.88 16.57 -5.44
C TYR A 62 13.57 17.96 -5.43
N ASP A 63 14.28 18.32 -6.51
CA ASP A 63 14.90 19.65 -6.66
C ASP A 63 13.86 20.80 -6.58
N LYS A 64 12.60 20.56 -6.98
CA LYS A 64 11.52 21.56 -6.86
C LYS A 64 10.80 21.52 -5.51
N LEU A 65 10.72 20.33 -4.91
CA LEU A 65 10.08 20.05 -3.62
C LEU A 65 10.82 20.72 -2.46
N ASP A 66 12.15 20.79 -2.52
CA ASP A 66 13.06 21.30 -1.47
C ASP A 66 12.61 22.63 -0.82
N ARG A 67 12.03 23.54 -1.60
CA ARG A 67 11.56 24.84 -1.06
C ARG A 67 10.30 24.76 -0.19
N TYR A 68 9.58 23.64 -0.22
CA TYR A 68 8.29 23.44 0.43
C TYR A 68 8.36 22.48 1.62
N VAL A 69 9.38 21.62 1.67
CA VAL A 69 9.53 20.58 2.69
C VAL A 69 10.98 20.51 3.13
N ASP A 70 11.19 20.59 4.45
CA ASP A 70 12.49 20.30 5.06
C ASP A 70 12.54 18.81 5.46
N LEU A 71 13.24 18.00 4.67
CA LEU A 71 13.37 16.57 4.90
C LEU A 71 14.12 16.25 6.20
N SER A 72 14.99 17.14 6.67
CA SER A 72 15.76 16.92 7.90
C SER A 72 14.86 16.78 9.14
N THR A 73 13.65 17.33 9.08
CA THR A 73 12.65 17.22 10.15
C THR A 73 12.03 15.83 10.30
N TYR A 74 12.22 14.96 9.30
CA TYR A 74 11.70 13.60 9.30
C TYR A 74 12.75 12.55 9.63
N ASP A 75 14.05 12.88 9.67
CA ASP A 75 15.07 11.94 10.16
C ASP A 75 14.99 11.84 11.70
N LEU A 76 14.02 11.04 12.18
CA LEU A 76 13.68 10.92 13.59
C LEU A 76 14.73 10.11 14.34
N ASN A 77 15.44 9.23 13.64
CA ASN A 77 16.43 8.34 14.22
C ASN A 77 17.88 8.86 14.12
N ASN A 78 18.11 9.95 13.36
CA ASN A 78 19.40 10.62 13.11
C ASN A 78 20.43 9.74 12.39
N ASP A 79 20.01 8.97 11.39
CA ASP A 79 20.89 8.11 10.57
C ASP A 79 21.21 8.69 9.17
N ASP A 80 20.79 9.93 8.92
CA ASP A 80 20.94 10.67 7.65
C ASP A 80 20.16 10.07 6.48
N LYS A 81 19.16 9.24 6.75
CA LYS A 81 18.28 8.63 5.75
C LYS A 81 16.83 8.88 6.11
N ILE A 82 16.03 9.14 5.09
CA ILE A 82 14.58 9.19 5.22
C ILE A 82 14.03 7.84 4.79
N THR A 83 13.45 7.14 5.76
CA THR A 83 12.85 5.82 5.56
C THR A 83 11.32 5.89 5.55
N PRO A 84 10.60 4.94 4.91
CA PRO A 84 9.14 5.00 4.83
C PRO A 84 8.39 5.03 6.17
N ASP A 85 9.00 4.55 7.26
CA ASP A 85 8.44 4.66 8.62
C ASP A 85 8.51 6.08 9.20
N GLU A 86 9.35 6.94 8.61
CA GLU A 86 9.48 8.36 8.95
C GLU A 86 8.69 9.26 7.97
N LEU A 87 8.89 9.06 6.67
CA LEU A 87 8.18 9.76 5.60
C LEU A 87 8.01 8.82 4.41
N SER A 88 6.75 8.50 4.10
CA SER A 88 6.39 7.74 2.90
C SER A 88 6.06 8.68 1.75
N VAL A 89 6.81 8.56 0.64
CA VAL A 89 6.63 9.39 -0.56
C VAL A 89 5.83 8.67 -1.63
N MET A 90 4.79 9.36 -2.11
CA MET A 90 3.93 8.92 -3.21
C MET A 90 4.05 9.89 -4.38
N PHE A 91 4.43 9.39 -5.56
CA PHE A 91 4.38 10.17 -6.80
C PHE A 91 3.10 9.87 -7.58
N VAL A 92 2.36 10.91 -7.97
CA VAL A 92 1.21 10.78 -8.87
C VAL A 92 1.56 11.47 -10.18
N PHE A 93 1.68 10.68 -11.25
CA PHE A 93 1.99 11.19 -12.58
C PHE A 93 0.71 11.44 -13.38
N ALA A 94 0.68 12.53 -14.13
CA ALA A 94 -0.38 12.78 -15.10
C ALA A 94 -0.38 11.70 -16.19
N GLY A 95 -1.55 11.15 -16.51
CA GLY A 95 -1.69 10.08 -17.51
C GLY A 95 -2.44 8.88 -16.94
N TYR A 96 -2.20 7.71 -17.54
CA TYR A 96 -3.05 6.54 -17.34
C TYR A 96 -2.37 5.38 -16.62
N ASP A 97 -3.10 4.72 -15.74
CA ASP A 97 -2.69 3.53 -15.01
C ASP A 97 -2.64 2.34 -15.96
N LYS A 98 -1.44 1.79 -16.17
CA LYS A 98 -1.25 0.64 -17.04
C LYS A 98 -1.83 -0.64 -16.46
N SER A 99 -1.87 -0.78 -15.14
CA SER A 99 -2.37 -1.98 -14.44
C SER A 99 -3.87 -2.18 -14.64
N ALA A 100 -4.62 -1.09 -14.85
CA ALA A 100 -6.03 -1.12 -15.24
C ALA A 100 -6.25 -1.52 -16.72
N GLY A 101 -5.19 -1.89 -17.45
CA GLY A 101 -5.29 -2.31 -18.86
C GLY A 101 -5.40 -1.13 -19.84
N SER A 102 -5.06 0.09 -19.42
CA SER A 102 -5.16 1.27 -20.29
C SER A 102 -4.34 1.11 -21.59
N VAL A 103 -4.93 1.59 -22.68
CA VAL A 103 -4.31 1.71 -24.00
C VAL A 103 -3.93 3.15 -24.34
N ASN A 104 -4.36 4.12 -23.53
CA ASN A 104 -4.03 5.52 -23.69
C ASN A 104 -2.63 5.82 -23.14
N THR A 105 -1.95 6.80 -23.75
CA THR A 105 -0.62 7.26 -23.34
C THR A 105 -0.66 8.76 -23.04
N PRO A 106 0.23 9.27 -22.17
CA PRO A 106 1.25 8.51 -21.46
C PRO A 106 0.68 7.65 -20.31
N TYR A 107 1.37 6.58 -19.97
CA TYR A 107 0.99 5.71 -18.85
C TYR A 107 2.09 5.56 -17.80
N ILE A 108 1.67 5.07 -16.64
CA ILE A 108 2.52 4.63 -15.55
C ILE A 108 1.96 3.31 -15.03
N TRP A 109 2.83 2.34 -14.77
CA TRP A 109 2.48 1.13 -14.04
C TRP A 109 2.66 1.39 -12.54
N PRO A 110 1.61 1.39 -11.70
CA PRO A 110 1.75 1.61 -10.26
C PRO A 110 2.64 0.57 -9.58
N HIS A 111 3.57 1.01 -8.75
CA HIS A 111 4.46 0.12 -8.00
C HIS A 111 5.18 0.85 -6.86
N ARG A 112 5.63 0.06 -5.87
CA ARG A 112 6.66 0.44 -4.89
C ARG A 112 8.05 -0.01 -5.35
N TYR A 113 9.03 0.88 -5.31
CA TYR A 113 10.44 0.55 -5.58
C TYR A 113 11.39 1.55 -4.89
N SER A 114 12.65 1.56 -5.29
CA SER A 114 13.65 2.51 -4.82
C SER A 114 14.39 3.10 -6.02
N HIS A 115 14.58 4.42 -6.03
CA HIS A 115 15.39 5.10 -7.03
C HIS A 115 16.84 5.30 -6.53
N ASN A 116 17.68 5.95 -7.32
CA ASN A 116 19.02 6.36 -6.89
C ASN A 116 18.92 7.28 -5.68
N ALA A 117 19.87 7.21 -4.74
CA ALA A 117 19.91 8.14 -3.61
C ALA A 117 19.91 9.58 -4.11
N ILE A 118 18.97 10.36 -3.61
CA ILE A 118 18.89 11.81 -3.78
C ILE A 118 19.14 12.42 -2.40
N GLU A 119 20.00 13.43 -2.35
CA GLU A 119 20.36 14.14 -1.13
C GLU A 119 19.71 15.52 -1.14
N ILE A 120 18.90 15.79 -0.11
CA ILE A 120 18.19 17.05 0.14
C ILE A 120 18.23 17.30 1.65
N ASP A 121 18.44 18.56 2.07
CA ASP A 121 18.57 18.94 3.48
C ASP A 121 19.58 18.12 4.29
N GLY A 122 20.63 17.63 3.61
CA GLY A 122 21.64 16.75 4.21
C GLY A 122 21.14 15.34 4.54
N LYS A 123 19.98 14.94 4.03
CA LYS A 123 19.38 13.61 4.19
C LYS A 123 19.25 12.91 2.85
N THR A 124 19.33 11.58 2.87
CA THR A 124 19.17 10.76 1.67
C THR A 124 17.79 10.12 1.60
N ILE A 125 17.14 10.19 0.44
CA ILE A 125 15.82 9.59 0.19
C ILE A 125 15.83 8.74 -1.08
N ARG A 126 15.07 7.63 -1.08
CA ARG A 126 15.13 6.59 -2.12
C ARG A 126 13.83 5.85 -2.38
N ASP A 127 13.11 5.50 -1.32
CA ASP A 127 11.94 4.62 -1.40
C ASP A 127 10.68 5.41 -1.75
N TYR A 128 9.86 4.84 -2.63
CA TYR A 128 8.65 5.48 -3.09
C TYR A 128 7.60 4.45 -3.51
N CYS A 129 6.36 4.90 -3.60
CA CYS A 129 5.37 4.31 -4.50
C CYS A 129 4.97 5.36 -5.55
N LEU A 130 4.53 4.88 -6.72
CA LEU A 130 4.05 5.76 -7.76
C LEU A 130 2.75 5.26 -8.38
N PHE A 131 1.98 6.20 -8.92
CA PHE A 131 0.67 5.98 -9.53
C PHE A 131 0.48 6.89 -10.74
N ALA A 132 -0.53 6.57 -11.54
CA ALA A 132 -1.09 7.49 -12.53
C ALA A 132 -2.35 8.16 -11.98
N ASP A 133 -2.67 9.34 -12.50
CA ASP A 133 -3.86 10.10 -12.14
C ASP A 133 -5.17 9.38 -12.57
N PHE A 134 -5.18 8.77 -13.76
CA PHE A 134 -6.39 8.16 -14.33
C PHE A 134 -6.31 6.64 -14.49
N GLN A 135 -7.41 5.97 -14.15
CA GLN A 135 -7.73 4.62 -14.60
C GLN A 135 -8.81 4.72 -15.68
N GLY A 136 -8.45 4.49 -16.94
CA GLY A 136 -9.40 4.66 -18.04
C GLY A 136 -9.91 6.10 -18.17
N ASP A 137 -11.20 6.32 -17.95
CA ASP A 137 -11.87 7.62 -18.03
C ASP A 137 -12.20 8.24 -16.66
N HIS A 138 -11.70 7.65 -15.57
CA HIS A 138 -11.93 8.11 -14.20
C HIS A 138 -10.62 8.24 -13.42
N GLN A 139 -10.65 8.97 -12.30
CA GLN A 139 -9.50 9.04 -11.39
C GLN A 139 -9.16 7.66 -10.83
N SER A 140 -7.88 7.38 -10.65
CA SER A 140 -7.40 6.13 -10.08
C SER A 140 -8.06 5.83 -8.74
N THR A 141 -8.55 4.60 -8.59
CA THR A 141 -9.25 4.19 -7.37
C THR A 141 -8.28 3.91 -6.22
N MET A 142 -8.81 3.98 -5.00
CA MET A 142 -8.02 3.86 -3.77
C MET A 142 -7.37 2.48 -3.60
N GLY A 143 -7.88 1.43 -4.24
CA GLY A 143 -7.47 0.05 -4.01
C GLY A 143 -6.01 -0.25 -4.34
N VAL A 144 -5.55 0.17 -5.52
CA VAL A 144 -4.13 0.05 -5.91
C VAL A 144 -3.26 0.93 -5.01
N ILE A 145 -3.73 2.13 -4.67
CA ILE A 145 -3.02 3.04 -3.76
C ILE A 145 -2.80 2.39 -2.39
N ALA A 146 -3.85 1.80 -1.81
CA ALA A 146 -3.77 1.10 -0.53
C ALA A 146 -2.84 -0.12 -0.59
N HIS A 147 -2.82 -0.85 -1.71
CA HIS A 147 -1.93 -2.00 -1.93
C HIS A 147 -0.46 -1.60 -1.92
N GLU A 148 -0.08 -0.62 -2.74
CA GLU A 148 1.31 -0.16 -2.86
C GLU A 148 1.78 0.55 -1.59
N LEU A 149 0.90 1.28 -0.90
CA LEU A 149 1.21 1.82 0.43
C LEU A 149 1.35 0.71 1.48
N GLY A 150 0.67 -0.42 1.34
CA GLY A 150 0.91 -1.61 2.16
C GLY A 150 2.34 -2.15 2.01
N HIS A 151 2.90 -2.11 0.81
CA HIS A 151 4.32 -2.40 0.59
C HIS A 151 5.23 -1.33 1.20
N LEU A 152 4.96 -0.05 0.89
CA LEU A 152 5.83 1.05 1.25
C LEU A 152 5.89 1.28 2.76
N MET A 153 4.72 1.40 3.40
CA MET A 153 4.59 1.82 4.80
C MET A 153 4.72 0.67 5.78
N LEU A 154 4.36 -0.55 5.37
CA LEU A 154 4.22 -1.71 6.28
C LEU A 154 5.15 -2.88 5.90
N GLY A 155 5.90 -2.78 4.80
CA GLY A 155 6.82 -3.83 4.36
C GLY A 155 6.14 -5.15 3.99
N LEU A 156 4.85 -5.13 3.66
CA LEU A 156 4.10 -6.34 3.35
C LEU A 156 4.50 -6.87 1.96
N PRO A 157 4.53 -8.19 1.73
CA PRO A 157 4.74 -8.77 0.41
C PRO A 157 3.42 -8.93 -0.36
N ASP A 158 3.55 -9.18 -1.66
CA ASP A 158 2.45 -9.68 -2.49
C ASP A 158 1.99 -11.06 -1.99
N LEU A 159 0.67 -11.25 -1.90
CA LEU A 159 0.02 -12.51 -1.52
C LEU A 159 -0.79 -13.12 -2.67
N TYR A 160 -0.64 -12.62 -3.89
CA TYR A 160 -1.16 -13.28 -5.09
C TYR A 160 -0.07 -14.06 -5.81
N SER A 161 -0.48 -15.03 -6.63
CA SER A 161 0.42 -15.75 -7.53
C SER A 161 -0.28 -16.12 -8.81
N TYR A 162 0.41 -15.90 -9.93
CA TYR A 162 -0.01 -16.35 -11.26
C TYR A 162 0.59 -17.71 -11.64
N LYS A 163 1.49 -18.25 -10.81
CA LYS A 163 2.30 -19.45 -11.12
C LYS A 163 1.98 -20.66 -10.23
N HIS A 164 1.35 -20.44 -9.08
CA HIS A 164 1.00 -21.50 -8.14
C HIS A 164 -0.29 -21.17 -7.37
N SER A 165 -0.85 -22.15 -6.67
CA SER A 165 -2.11 -22.08 -5.94
C SER A 165 -2.04 -21.34 -4.59
N GLY A 166 -0.97 -20.57 -4.34
CA GLY A 166 -0.74 -19.89 -3.06
C GLY A 166 -1.35 -18.49 -2.97
N SER A 167 -2.21 -18.12 -3.92
CA SER A 167 -2.85 -16.80 -3.95
C SER A 167 -3.97 -16.71 -2.92
N VAL A 168 -3.99 -15.64 -2.13
CA VAL A 168 -5.11 -15.33 -1.21
C VAL A 168 -6.34 -14.79 -1.95
N GLY A 169 -6.23 -14.57 -3.26
CA GLY A 169 -7.35 -14.09 -4.09
C GLY A 169 -7.91 -12.75 -3.60
N GLN A 170 -9.23 -12.59 -3.70
CA GLN A 170 -9.93 -11.36 -3.31
C GLN A 170 -10.18 -11.25 -1.79
N TRP A 171 -9.60 -12.11 -0.96
CA TRP A 171 -9.84 -12.11 0.50
C TRP A 171 -8.94 -11.14 1.28
N GLY A 172 -7.87 -10.65 0.65
CA GLY A 172 -6.90 -9.74 1.27
C GLY A 172 -6.42 -8.65 0.32
N LEU A 173 -6.11 -7.49 0.88
CA LEU A 173 -5.56 -6.33 0.16
C LEU A 173 -4.32 -6.67 -0.67
N MET A 174 -3.36 -7.40 -0.09
CA MET A 174 -2.12 -7.79 -0.75
C MET A 174 -2.30 -8.90 -1.80
N GLY A 175 -3.54 -9.37 -2.01
CA GLY A 175 -3.93 -10.26 -3.10
C GLY A 175 -4.68 -9.49 -4.20
N GLY A 176 -5.70 -10.13 -4.76
CA GLY A 176 -6.63 -9.47 -5.69
C GLY A 176 -7.68 -8.60 -5.01
N GLY A 177 -7.66 -8.51 -3.69
CA GLY A 177 -8.64 -7.74 -2.91
C GLY A 177 -8.49 -6.22 -3.04
N SER A 178 -7.36 -5.74 -3.55
CA SER A 178 -7.16 -4.34 -3.94
C SER A 178 -8.07 -3.90 -5.09
N TRP A 179 -8.48 -4.83 -5.96
CA TRP A 179 -9.38 -4.57 -7.09
C TRP A 179 -10.85 -4.89 -6.78
N ALA A 180 -11.18 -5.16 -5.52
CA ALA A 180 -12.54 -5.51 -5.16
C ALA A 180 -13.50 -4.31 -5.33
N SER A 181 -14.80 -4.61 -5.39
CA SER A 181 -15.85 -3.60 -5.52
C SER A 181 -17.05 -4.06 -4.71
N LYS A 182 -17.61 -3.17 -3.89
CA LYS A 182 -18.88 -3.45 -3.24
C LYS A 182 -20.04 -3.13 -4.17
N GLN A 183 -21.24 -3.59 -3.82
CA GLN A 183 -22.44 -3.14 -4.47
C GLN A 183 -22.55 -1.60 -4.41
N GLY A 184 -22.80 -0.99 -5.57
CA GLY A 184 -22.92 0.46 -5.74
C GLY A 184 -21.59 1.18 -6.00
N ASP A 185 -20.46 0.48 -6.03
CA ASP A 185 -19.25 1.02 -6.66
C ASP A 185 -19.44 1.05 -8.18
N THR A 186 -18.92 2.09 -8.81
CA THR A 186 -18.89 2.26 -10.26
C THR A 186 -17.66 1.57 -10.86
N TYR A 187 -16.54 1.61 -10.13
CA TYR A 187 -15.24 1.17 -10.63
C TYR A 187 -14.55 0.16 -9.70
N ALA A 188 -13.71 -0.69 -10.28
CA ALA A 188 -12.92 -1.65 -9.53
C ALA A 188 -11.88 -0.96 -8.64
N GLY A 189 -11.74 -1.41 -7.39
CA GLY A 189 -10.82 -0.84 -6.42
C GLY A 189 -11.31 0.41 -5.68
N GLU A 190 -12.55 0.89 -5.92
CA GLU A 190 -13.13 1.96 -5.09
C GLU A 190 -13.26 1.53 -3.62
N THR A 191 -13.67 0.28 -3.39
CA THR A 191 -13.70 -0.35 -2.07
C THR A 191 -12.80 -1.58 -2.06
N PRO A 192 -11.50 -1.44 -1.71
CA PRO A 192 -10.66 -2.61 -1.46
C PRO A 192 -11.15 -3.36 -0.21
N VAL A 193 -10.82 -4.65 -0.11
CA VAL A 193 -11.14 -5.47 1.08
C VAL A 193 -10.17 -5.19 2.22
N ASN A 194 -10.51 -5.61 3.44
CA ASN A 194 -9.59 -5.51 4.57
C ASN A 194 -8.32 -6.36 4.39
N MET A 195 -7.26 -5.96 5.08
CA MET A 195 -6.06 -6.76 5.27
C MET A 195 -6.38 -8.08 5.99
N LEU A 196 -5.69 -9.15 5.62
CA LEU A 196 -5.76 -10.43 6.34
C LEU A 196 -5.17 -10.31 7.75
N ALA A 197 -5.54 -11.21 8.65
CA ALA A 197 -4.97 -11.31 9.98
C ALA A 197 -3.46 -11.45 9.95
N TRP A 198 -2.94 -12.27 9.01
CA TRP A 198 -1.50 -12.38 8.79
C TRP A 198 -0.87 -11.03 8.43
N SER A 199 -1.47 -10.28 7.49
CA SER A 199 -0.96 -8.97 7.07
C SER A 199 -1.01 -7.96 8.23
N LYS A 200 -2.06 -7.98 9.04
CA LYS A 200 -2.18 -7.11 10.22
C LYS A 200 -1.16 -7.48 11.31
N GLU A 201 -0.89 -8.76 11.55
CA GLU A 201 0.15 -9.19 12.49
C GLU A 201 1.55 -8.82 11.96
N ALA A 202 1.82 -9.05 10.68
CA ALA A 202 3.08 -8.71 10.04
C ALA A 202 3.36 -7.19 10.08
N ALA A 203 2.32 -6.37 9.91
CA ALA A 203 2.38 -4.92 10.07
C ALA A 203 2.44 -4.44 11.54
N GLY A 204 2.41 -5.35 12.52
CA GLY A 204 2.43 -5.02 13.95
C GLY A 204 1.13 -4.42 14.50
N PHE A 205 0.05 -4.42 13.71
CA PHE A 205 -1.23 -3.82 14.11
C PHE A 205 -1.97 -4.63 15.17
N ILE A 206 -1.80 -5.95 15.15
CA ILE A 206 -2.48 -6.88 16.04
C ILE A 206 -1.50 -7.93 16.58
N LYS A 207 -1.90 -8.54 17.69
CA LYS A 207 -1.34 -9.79 18.18
C LYS A 207 -2.50 -10.80 18.23
N PRO A 208 -2.64 -11.70 17.25
CA PRO A 208 -3.74 -12.66 17.22
C PRO A 208 -3.76 -13.53 18.47
N LYS A 209 -4.96 -13.93 18.91
CA LYS A 209 -5.10 -14.84 20.03
C LYS A 209 -4.62 -16.23 19.61
N VAL A 210 -3.66 -16.79 20.34
CA VAL A 210 -3.26 -18.19 20.13
C VAL A 210 -4.42 -19.10 20.52
N ILE A 211 -4.86 -19.93 19.57
CA ILE A 211 -5.90 -20.93 19.77
C ILE A 211 -5.20 -22.25 20.05
N GLU A 212 -5.41 -22.78 21.25
CA GLU A 212 -4.89 -24.09 21.63
C GLU A 212 -5.65 -25.21 20.90
N ALA A 213 -4.94 -26.29 20.56
CA ALA A 213 -5.40 -27.32 19.63
C ALA A 213 -6.61 -28.16 20.11
N SER A 214 -7.10 -27.96 21.34
CA SER A 214 -8.23 -28.72 21.90
C SER A 214 -9.35 -27.80 22.40
N GLY A 215 -10.56 -28.02 21.89
CA GLY A 215 -11.79 -27.40 22.40
C GLY A 215 -12.52 -26.52 21.38
N SER A 216 -13.49 -25.76 21.88
CA SER A 216 -14.21 -24.76 21.09
C SER A 216 -13.57 -23.38 21.30
N SER A 217 -13.50 -22.59 20.24
CA SER A 217 -13.03 -21.19 20.29
C SER A 217 -14.01 -20.30 19.53
N THR A 218 -14.30 -19.14 20.12
CA THR A 218 -15.08 -18.07 19.48
C THR A 218 -14.14 -17.09 18.81
N ILE A 219 -14.40 -16.81 17.53
CA ILE A 219 -13.70 -15.79 16.73
C ILE A 219 -14.65 -14.61 16.56
N GLU A 220 -14.37 -13.53 17.27
CA GLU A 220 -15.13 -12.29 17.16
C GLU A 220 -14.88 -11.60 15.82
N THR A 221 -15.82 -10.77 15.37
CA THR A 221 -15.73 -10.09 14.06
C THR A 221 -14.78 -8.88 14.06
N ARG A 222 -14.44 -8.36 15.25
CA ARG A 222 -13.55 -7.20 15.42
C ARG A 222 -12.55 -7.50 16.52
N GLN A 223 -11.25 -7.33 16.23
CA GLN A 223 -10.16 -7.68 17.16
C GLN A 223 -10.25 -9.14 17.67
N GLY A 224 -10.88 -10.01 16.90
CA GLY A 224 -11.13 -11.40 17.24
C GLY A 224 -10.19 -12.37 16.53
N GLU A 225 -9.22 -11.87 15.76
CA GLU A 225 -8.30 -12.69 14.97
C GLU A 225 -7.56 -13.70 15.84
N GLY A 226 -7.56 -14.95 15.38
CA GLY A 226 -6.91 -16.06 16.05
C GLY A 226 -5.78 -16.66 15.21
N VAL A 227 -4.87 -17.37 15.87
CA VAL A 227 -3.80 -18.11 15.20
C VAL A 227 -3.62 -19.49 15.84
N VAL A 228 -3.48 -20.51 15.01
CA VAL A 228 -3.03 -21.85 15.41
C VAL A 228 -1.64 -22.07 14.82
N TYR A 229 -0.69 -22.46 15.66
CA TYR A 229 0.61 -22.93 15.19
C TYR A 229 0.50 -24.41 14.82
N LEU A 230 0.67 -24.73 13.53
CA LEU A 230 0.53 -26.10 13.04
C LEU A 230 1.75 -26.97 13.40
N ASP A 231 2.91 -26.33 13.56
CA ASP A 231 4.10 -26.93 14.16
C ASP A 231 4.27 -26.40 15.59
N PRO A 232 4.08 -27.23 16.63
CA PRO A 232 4.18 -26.80 18.02
C PRO A 232 5.61 -26.47 18.46
N TYR A 233 6.63 -26.90 17.72
CA TYR A 233 8.03 -26.62 18.01
C TYR A 233 8.48 -25.31 17.35
N LEU A 234 8.22 -25.16 16.04
CA LEU A 234 8.63 -23.97 15.30
C LEU A 234 7.75 -22.75 15.63
N LYS A 235 6.47 -22.97 15.96
CA LYS A 235 5.50 -21.92 16.31
C LYS A 235 5.48 -20.79 15.28
N GLN A 236 5.92 -19.60 15.68
CA GLN A 236 6.01 -18.42 14.83
C GLN A 236 7.00 -18.62 13.67
N GLN A 237 7.98 -19.50 13.77
CA GLN A 237 8.90 -19.80 12.67
C GLN A 237 8.38 -20.89 11.74
N GLY A 238 7.25 -21.53 12.09
CA GLY A 238 6.64 -22.63 11.36
C GLY A 238 5.37 -22.24 10.61
N PRO A 239 4.70 -23.23 9.99
CA PRO A 239 3.40 -23.06 9.38
C PRO A 239 2.32 -22.73 10.42
N ARG A 240 1.38 -21.88 10.03
CA ARG A 240 0.34 -21.32 10.91
C ARG A 240 -0.96 -21.23 10.13
N ALA A 241 -2.08 -21.29 10.84
CA ALA A 241 -3.39 -21.00 10.31
C ALA A 241 -3.98 -19.81 11.06
N TYR A 242 -4.39 -18.78 10.32
CA TYR A 242 -5.05 -17.60 10.87
C TYR A 242 -6.56 -17.75 10.74
N PHE A 243 -7.30 -17.27 11.73
CA PHE A 243 -8.75 -17.39 11.81
C PHE A 243 -9.36 -16.00 11.92
N GLU A 244 -10.28 -15.68 11.00
CA GLU A 244 -10.96 -14.39 10.93
C GLU A 244 -12.46 -14.58 10.71
N ASN A 245 -13.31 -13.93 11.51
CA ASN A 245 -14.75 -13.88 11.26
C ASN A 245 -15.09 -12.62 10.46
N ARG A 246 -15.02 -12.72 9.12
CA ARG A 246 -15.20 -11.61 8.19
C ARG A 246 -16.68 -11.42 7.89
N ARG A 247 -17.16 -10.17 7.96
CA ARG A 247 -18.55 -9.79 7.63
C ARG A 247 -18.56 -8.71 6.57
N LYS A 248 -19.62 -8.64 5.76
CA LYS A 248 -19.74 -7.61 4.72
C LYS A 248 -20.04 -6.23 5.29
N THR A 249 -19.11 -5.70 6.09
CA THR A 249 -19.16 -4.39 6.72
C THR A 249 -17.88 -3.61 6.37
N GLU A 250 -17.95 -2.28 6.40
CA GLU A 250 -16.83 -1.41 6.02
C GLU A 250 -16.20 -1.80 4.66
N TYR A 251 -14.89 -2.05 4.63
CA TYR A 251 -14.14 -2.45 3.44
C TYR A 251 -14.45 -3.89 2.97
N ASP A 252 -14.95 -4.75 3.85
CA ASP A 252 -15.34 -6.11 3.49
C ASP A 252 -16.70 -6.23 2.82
N ARG A 253 -17.41 -5.11 2.62
CA ARG A 253 -18.60 -5.08 1.75
C ARG A 253 -18.29 -5.53 0.31
N ALA A 254 -17.03 -5.48 -0.09
CA ALA A 254 -16.55 -5.93 -1.39
C ALA A 254 -16.23 -7.44 -1.46
N LEU A 255 -16.30 -8.17 -0.34
CA LEU A 255 -16.09 -9.62 -0.34
C LEU A 255 -17.22 -10.36 -1.07
N SER A 256 -16.87 -11.45 -1.73
CA SER A 256 -17.83 -12.35 -2.38
C SER A 256 -18.69 -13.11 -1.34
N GLY A 257 -18.11 -13.47 -0.19
CA GLY A 257 -18.79 -14.15 0.91
C GLY A 257 -18.40 -13.59 2.29
N GLU A 258 -19.10 -14.03 3.32
CA GLU A 258 -18.80 -13.74 4.73
C GLU A 258 -18.84 -15.01 5.58
N GLY A 259 -18.22 -14.95 6.75
CA GLY A 259 -18.10 -16.07 7.68
C GLY A 259 -16.66 -16.24 8.18
N LEU A 260 -16.32 -17.47 8.56
CA LEU A 260 -14.98 -17.82 9.00
C LEU A 260 -14.06 -17.97 7.79
N LEU A 261 -13.03 -17.13 7.72
CA LEU A 261 -11.90 -17.25 6.81
C LEU A 261 -10.73 -17.89 7.55
N ILE A 262 -10.10 -18.88 6.91
CA ILE A 262 -8.86 -19.50 7.37
C ILE A 262 -7.81 -19.33 6.27
N THR A 263 -6.66 -18.75 6.62
CA THR A 263 -5.52 -18.51 5.71
C THR A 263 -4.23 -19.04 6.30
#